data_AF-A0A183ERV7-F1
#
_entry.id   AF-A0A183ERV7-F1
#
_cell.length_a   1.000
_cell.length_b   1.000
_cell.length_c   1.000
_cell.angle_alpha   90.00
_cell.angle_beta   90.00
_cell.angle_gamma   90.00
#
_symmetry.space_group_name_H-M   'P 1'
#
loop_
_entity.id
_entity.type
_entity.pdbx_description
1 polymer ?
#
loop_
_entity_poly.entity_id
_entity_poly.type
_entity_poly.pdbx_seq_one_letter_code
_entity_poly.pdbx_strand_id
1 'polypeptide(L)'
;MFNITNGSCEPCGFGFYQPAAGAFSCIPCGVGKTTLKDTSTTEDECRDECPDGEHLTQVGVCLPCPQGTYRTRGVHKSCVDCPPGTTTEGIASVRRMQCNTPKCSAGQFLVTSTKQCQFCPRGTFQDEEIQTVCKLCPTDHTTAAQGATQASQCYSTNQCATGEDDCSWHAVCIDLPDENDIPSYQCKCKPGYKGNGTHCQGNTSFLPQVVKRRQLLSCEQ
;
A
#
# COMPACT_ATOMS: atom_id res chain seq x y z
N MET A 1 12.58 -31.95 26.83
CA MET A 1 12.75 -33.42 26.90
C MET A 1 14.16 -33.80 26.48
N PHE A 2 14.85 -34.65 27.24
CA PHE A 2 16.15 -35.17 26.86
C PHE A 2 16.01 -36.28 25.81
N ASN A 3 16.67 -36.10 24.66
CA ASN A 3 16.74 -37.06 23.58
C ASN A 3 18.02 -37.90 23.71
N ILE A 4 17.86 -39.17 24.07
CA ILE A 4 18.97 -40.11 24.31
C ILE A 4 19.74 -40.49 23.04
N THR A 5 19.13 -40.36 21.86
CA THR A 5 19.73 -40.72 20.58
C THR A 5 20.75 -39.69 20.10
N ASN A 6 20.58 -38.42 20.45
CA ASN A 6 21.49 -37.34 20.07
C ASN A 6 22.13 -36.61 21.28
N GLY A 7 21.82 -37.03 22.51
CA GLY A 7 22.37 -36.46 23.74
C GLY A 7 21.97 -35.01 24.01
N SER A 8 20.87 -34.54 23.43
CA SER A 8 20.45 -33.13 23.46
C SER A 8 19.11 -32.94 24.17
N CYS A 9 18.84 -31.71 24.62
CA CYS A 9 17.53 -31.33 25.16
C CYS A 9 16.68 -30.70 24.05
N GLU A 10 15.53 -31.29 23.77
CA GLU A 10 14.54 -30.78 22.83
C GLU A 10 13.41 -30.05 23.58
N PRO A 11 12.78 -29.02 22.97
CA PRO A 11 11.61 -28.36 23.53
C PRO A 11 10.46 -29.35 23.79
N CYS A 12 9.64 -29.09 24.80
CA CYS A 12 8.48 -29.93 25.12
C CYS A 12 7.33 -29.78 24.13
N GLY A 13 7.34 -28.74 23.31
CA GLY A 13 6.22 -28.43 22.43
C GLY A 13 5.12 -27.67 23.18
N PHE A 14 4.12 -27.26 22.42
CA PHE A 14 3.01 -26.45 22.93
C PHE A 14 2.04 -27.31 23.74
N GLY A 15 1.51 -26.74 24.83
CA GLY A 15 0.62 -27.47 25.74
C GLY A 15 1.33 -28.43 26.68
N PHE A 16 2.65 -28.35 26.74
CA PHE A 16 3.49 -29.09 27.67
C PHE A 16 4.50 -28.15 28.33
N TYR A 17 4.88 -28.48 29.56
CA TYR A 17 5.92 -27.78 30.31
C TYR A 17 6.86 -28.77 30.99
N GLN A 18 8.07 -28.34 31.33
CA GLN A 18 9.01 -29.15 32.09
C GLN A 18 9.92 -28.31 32.99
N PRO A 19 9.71 -28.32 34.33
CA PRO A 19 10.52 -27.55 35.26
C PRO A 19 11.92 -28.15 35.50
N ALA A 20 12.10 -29.47 35.30
CA ALA A 20 13.36 -30.15 35.54
C ALA A 20 14.18 -30.29 34.24
N ALA A 21 15.33 -29.60 34.17
CA ALA A 21 16.26 -29.75 33.06
C ALA A 21 16.75 -31.20 32.95
N GLY A 22 16.83 -31.72 31.72
CA GLY A 22 17.26 -33.11 31.46
C GLY A 22 16.20 -34.18 31.71
N ALA A 23 14.95 -33.81 32.03
CA ALA A 23 13.88 -34.78 32.16
C ALA A 23 13.55 -35.48 30.82
N PHE A 24 13.23 -36.77 30.90
CA PHE A 24 12.95 -37.64 29.75
C PHE A 24 11.50 -37.55 29.23
N SER A 25 10.63 -36.80 29.90
CA SER A 25 9.23 -36.60 29.50
C SER A 25 8.82 -35.14 29.75
N CYS A 26 7.67 -34.74 29.21
CA CYS A 26 7.09 -33.41 29.44
C CYS A 26 5.72 -33.54 30.11
N ILE A 27 5.37 -32.55 30.93
CA ILE A 27 4.12 -32.53 31.70
C ILE A 27 3.05 -31.80 30.88
N PRO A 28 1.86 -32.38 30.65
CA PRO A 28 0.79 -31.71 29.91
C PRO A 28 0.12 -30.61 30.73
N CYS A 29 -0.27 -29.52 30.08
CA CYS A 29 -0.99 -28.39 30.69
C CYS A 29 -2.44 -28.70 31.12
N GLY A 30 -2.99 -29.86 30.76
CA GLY A 30 -4.39 -30.22 30.97
C GLY A 30 -5.27 -30.03 29.72
N VAL A 31 -6.50 -30.52 29.79
CA VAL A 31 -7.42 -30.57 28.63
C VAL A 31 -7.80 -29.16 28.18
N GLY A 32 -7.65 -28.89 26.88
CA GLY A 32 -8.03 -27.60 26.29
C GLY A 32 -7.08 -26.45 26.62
N LYS A 33 -5.95 -26.71 27.28
CA LYS A 33 -4.92 -25.73 27.59
C LYS A 33 -3.71 -25.88 26.67
N THR A 34 -3.02 -24.78 26.42
CA THR A 34 -1.81 -24.67 25.62
C THR A 34 -0.78 -23.79 26.32
N THR A 35 0.42 -23.69 25.77
CA THR A 35 1.48 -22.78 26.26
C THR A 35 1.76 -21.70 25.22
N LEU A 36 2.34 -20.57 25.62
CA LEU A 36 2.75 -19.52 24.67
C LEU A 36 4.02 -19.88 23.89
N LYS A 37 4.87 -20.71 24.50
CA LYS A 37 6.15 -21.15 23.94
C LYS A 37 6.20 -22.67 23.99
N ASP A 38 6.94 -23.27 23.07
CA ASP A 38 7.26 -24.71 23.07
C ASP A 38 8.33 -25.11 24.10
N THR A 39 8.92 -24.12 24.78
CA THR A 39 9.97 -24.27 25.79
C THR A 39 9.49 -23.97 27.21
N SER A 40 8.18 -23.97 27.46
CA SER A 40 7.63 -23.65 28.77
C SER A 40 8.20 -24.54 29.88
N THR A 41 8.59 -23.92 30.98
CA THR A 41 9.20 -24.62 32.12
C THR A 41 8.28 -24.64 33.34
N THR A 42 7.21 -23.84 33.34
CA THR A 42 6.30 -23.70 34.48
C THR A 42 4.86 -23.98 34.09
N GLU A 43 4.07 -24.45 35.05
CA GLU A 43 2.62 -24.68 34.87
C GLU A 43 1.85 -23.36 34.72
N ASP A 44 2.33 -22.27 35.32
CA ASP A 44 1.72 -20.94 35.24
C ASP A 44 1.70 -20.37 33.80
N GLU A 45 2.49 -20.94 32.90
CA GLU A 45 2.49 -20.64 31.46
C GLU A 45 1.39 -21.37 30.68
N CYS A 46 0.66 -22.29 31.32
CA CYS A 46 -0.50 -22.94 30.74
C CYS A 46 -1.68 -21.95 30.67
N ARG A 47 -2.27 -21.83 29.49
CA ARG A 47 -3.37 -20.92 29.14
C ARG A 47 -4.44 -21.68 28.39
N ASP A 48 -5.66 -21.17 28.36
CA ASP A 48 -6.72 -21.78 27.55
C ASP A 48 -6.41 -21.63 26.06
N GLU A 49 -6.62 -22.70 25.29
CA GLU A 49 -6.44 -22.65 23.85
C GLU A 49 -7.59 -21.85 23.21
N CYS A 50 -7.23 -20.91 22.34
CA CYS A 50 -8.20 -20.10 21.61
C CYS A 50 -9.09 -20.93 20.67
N PRO A 51 -10.35 -20.52 20.47
CA PRO A 51 -11.26 -21.17 19.52
C PRO A 51 -10.73 -21.10 18.08
N ASP A 52 -11.42 -21.83 17.19
CA ASP A 52 -11.13 -21.76 15.76
C ASP A 52 -11.20 -20.31 15.26
N GLY A 53 -10.29 -19.95 14.36
CA GLY A 53 -10.23 -18.60 13.80
C GLY A 53 -9.59 -17.56 14.71
N GLU A 54 -9.13 -17.91 15.91
CA GLU A 54 -8.44 -16.99 16.82
C GLU A 54 -7.07 -17.49 17.24
N HIS A 55 -6.05 -16.62 17.30
CA HIS A 55 -4.73 -16.97 17.83
C HIS A 55 -4.49 -16.43 19.24
N LEU A 56 -3.65 -17.12 20.00
CA LEU A 56 -3.22 -16.66 21.32
C LEU A 56 -2.09 -15.63 21.16
N THR A 57 -2.31 -14.41 21.63
CA THR A 57 -1.30 -13.33 21.63
C THR A 57 -0.26 -13.53 22.74
N GLN A 58 0.86 -12.79 22.68
CA GLN A 58 1.89 -12.83 23.73
C GLN A 58 1.38 -12.44 25.12
N VAL A 59 0.30 -11.65 25.19
CA VAL A 59 -0.35 -11.26 26.46
C VAL A 59 -1.38 -12.29 26.95
N GLY A 60 -1.53 -13.42 26.24
CA GLY A 60 -2.46 -14.49 26.60
C GLY A 60 -3.92 -14.21 26.24
N VAL A 61 -4.18 -13.24 25.36
CA VAL A 61 -5.53 -12.91 24.87
C VAL A 61 -5.75 -13.55 23.50
N CYS A 62 -6.94 -14.09 23.28
CA CYS A 62 -7.34 -14.59 21.96
C CYS A 62 -7.78 -13.45 21.05
N LEU A 63 -7.17 -13.36 19.86
CA LEU A 63 -7.53 -12.40 18.83
C LEU A 63 -7.94 -13.09 17.53
N PRO A 64 -8.91 -12.57 16.79
CA PRO A 64 -9.30 -13.14 15.50
C PRO A 64 -8.15 -13.07 14.50
N CYS A 65 -8.02 -14.11 13.70
CA CYS A 65 -7.07 -14.15 12.61
C CYS A 65 -7.37 -13.04 11.61
N PRO A 66 -6.38 -12.22 11.23
CA PRO A 66 -6.58 -11.14 10.28
C PRO A 66 -7.02 -11.68 8.91
N GLN A 67 -7.62 -10.82 8.10
CA GLN A 67 -8.01 -11.18 6.74
C GLN A 67 -6.80 -11.69 5.95
N GLY A 68 -7.00 -12.73 5.16
CA GLY A 68 -5.93 -13.42 4.44
C GLY A 68 -5.27 -14.53 5.24
N THR A 69 -5.73 -14.80 6.46
CA THR A 69 -5.21 -15.88 7.30
C THR A 69 -6.36 -16.71 7.89
N TYR A 70 -6.07 -17.96 8.26
CA TYR A 70 -7.01 -18.84 8.93
C TYR A 70 -6.34 -19.64 10.05
N ARG A 71 -7.10 -20.11 11.04
CA ARG A 71 -6.59 -21.03 12.07
C ARG A 71 -7.61 -22.08 12.44
N THR A 72 -7.18 -23.34 12.40
CA THR A 72 -7.97 -24.47 12.92
C THR A 72 -7.37 -24.92 14.25
N ARG A 73 -8.18 -24.94 15.30
CA ARG A 73 -7.84 -25.38 16.65
C ARG A 73 -7.24 -26.79 16.62
N GLY A 74 -6.20 -27.04 17.43
CA GLY A 74 -5.50 -28.33 17.49
C GLY A 74 -4.65 -28.69 16.26
N VAL A 75 -4.81 -27.99 15.13
CA VAL A 75 -4.00 -28.20 13.91
C VAL A 75 -2.96 -27.08 13.77
N HIS A 76 -3.40 -25.84 13.92
CA HIS A 76 -2.60 -24.64 13.71
C HIS A 76 -2.40 -23.88 15.02
N LYS A 77 -1.15 -23.59 15.36
CA LYS A 77 -0.79 -22.88 16.59
C LYS A 77 -1.11 -21.40 16.51
N SER A 78 -0.85 -20.81 15.35
CA SER A 78 -1.15 -19.42 15.01
C SER A 78 -1.99 -19.36 13.73
N CYS A 79 -2.41 -18.16 13.36
CA CYS A 79 -2.98 -17.92 12.04
C CYS A 79 -1.99 -18.29 10.95
N VAL A 80 -2.49 -18.97 9.93
CA VAL A 80 -1.76 -19.44 8.76
C VAL A 80 -2.23 -18.65 7.55
N ASP A 81 -1.28 -18.20 6.74
CA ASP A 81 -1.58 -17.45 5.53
C ASP A 81 -2.36 -18.29 4.52
N CYS A 82 -3.25 -17.62 3.81
CA CYS A 82 -3.91 -18.20 2.64
C CYS A 82 -2.90 -18.53 1.54
N PRO A 83 -3.21 -19.52 0.68
CA PRO A 83 -2.42 -19.81 -0.51
C PRO A 83 -2.19 -18.55 -1.38
N PRO A 84 -1.07 -18.47 -2.11
CA PRO A 84 -0.76 -17.34 -2.99
C PRO A 84 -1.93 -16.98 -3.92
N GLY A 85 -2.19 -15.68 -4.08
CA GLY A 85 -3.28 -15.17 -4.91
C GLY A 85 -4.67 -15.25 -4.28
N THR A 86 -4.82 -15.82 -3.07
CA THR A 86 -6.11 -15.92 -2.38
C THR A 86 -6.08 -15.27 -1.00
N THR A 87 -7.25 -14.88 -0.53
CA THR A 87 -7.51 -14.27 0.77
C THR A 87 -8.87 -14.76 1.30
N THR A 88 -9.16 -14.43 2.54
CA THR A 88 -10.45 -14.69 3.18
C THR A 88 -11.40 -13.52 2.95
N GLU A 89 -12.71 -13.76 3.05
CA GLU A 89 -13.71 -12.69 2.94
C GLU A 89 -13.59 -11.66 4.09
N GLY A 90 -13.07 -12.09 5.24
CA GLY A 90 -12.86 -11.23 6.40
C GLY A 90 -11.95 -11.88 7.44
N ILE A 91 -12.01 -11.36 8.66
CA ILE A 91 -11.25 -11.87 9.81
C ILE A 91 -11.85 -13.19 10.35
N ALA A 92 -11.18 -13.80 11.33
CA ALA A 92 -11.62 -14.98 12.07
C ALA A 92 -11.89 -16.23 11.21
N SER A 93 -11.15 -16.40 10.10
CA SER A 93 -11.31 -17.59 9.27
C SER A 93 -10.76 -18.85 9.95
N VAL A 94 -11.48 -19.95 9.84
CA VAL A 94 -11.23 -21.17 10.62
C VAL A 94 -10.50 -22.25 9.82
N ARG A 95 -10.62 -22.25 8.48
CA ARG A 95 -10.09 -23.31 7.61
C ARG A 95 -9.59 -22.77 6.27
N ARG A 96 -8.66 -23.50 5.65
CA ARG A 96 -8.10 -23.20 4.32
C ARG A 96 -9.15 -22.98 3.23
N MET A 97 -10.29 -23.66 3.28
CA MET A 97 -11.36 -23.51 2.28
C MET A 97 -12.02 -22.13 2.27
N GLN A 98 -11.84 -21.34 3.34
CA GLN A 98 -12.30 -19.95 3.39
C GLN A 98 -11.35 -18.98 2.67
N CYS A 99 -10.16 -19.44 2.26
CA CYS A 99 -9.27 -18.75 1.34
C CYS A 99 -9.78 -18.88 -0.10
N ASN A 100 -10.98 -18.35 -0.36
CA ASN A 100 -11.71 -18.52 -1.62
C ASN A 100 -11.96 -17.18 -2.34
N THR A 101 -11.40 -16.09 -1.84
CA THR A 101 -11.50 -14.76 -2.43
C THR A 101 -10.17 -14.43 -3.11
N PRO A 102 -10.14 -13.95 -4.36
CA PRO A 102 -8.88 -13.59 -5.00
C PRO A 102 -8.28 -12.32 -4.37
N LYS A 103 -6.95 -12.27 -4.28
CA LYS A 103 -6.23 -11.03 -3.97
C LYS A 103 -6.11 -10.20 -5.24
N CYS A 104 -6.86 -9.10 -5.30
CA CYS A 104 -6.74 -8.16 -6.40
C CYS A 104 -5.46 -7.34 -6.23
N SER A 105 -4.62 -7.36 -7.26
CA SER A 105 -3.37 -6.62 -7.31
C SER A 105 -3.64 -5.11 -7.46
N ALA A 106 -2.59 -4.30 -7.29
CA ALA A 106 -2.65 -2.87 -7.61
C ALA A 106 -3.24 -2.64 -9.02
N GLY A 107 -4.03 -1.57 -9.15
CA GLY A 107 -4.81 -1.25 -10.33
C GLY A 107 -6.10 -2.04 -10.46
N GLN A 108 -6.43 -2.92 -9.51
CA GLN A 108 -7.68 -3.68 -9.51
C GLN A 108 -8.45 -3.49 -8.22
N PHE A 109 -9.76 -3.73 -8.30
CA PHE A 109 -10.65 -3.83 -7.15
C PHE A 109 -11.45 -5.12 -7.21
N LEU A 110 -11.81 -5.63 -6.03
CA LEU A 110 -12.61 -6.83 -5.86
C LEU A 110 -14.10 -6.49 -5.99
N VAL A 111 -14.74 -7.09 -6.99
CA VAL A 111 -16.21 -7.14 -7.07
C VAL A 111 -16.70 -8.25 -6.15
N THR A 112 -17.17 -7.89 -4.97
CA THR A 112 -17.54 -8.84 -3.91
C THR A 112 -18.69 -9.78 -4.32
N SER A 113 -19.60 -9.34 -5.18
CA SER A 113 -20.72 -10.15 -5.67
C SER A 113 -20.30 -11.29 -6.59
N THR A 114 -19.25 -11.10 -7.39
CA THR A 114 -18.75 -12.10 -8.35
C THR A 114 -17.44 -12.74 -7.92
N LYS A 115 -16.81 -12.24 -6.84
CA LYS A 115 -15.45 -12.59 -6.40
C LYS A 115 -14.43 -12.51 -7.53
N GLN A 116 -14.53 -11.47 -8.35
CA GLN A 116 -13.63 -11.23 -9.46
C GLN A 116 -12.90 -9.91 -9.28
N CYS A 117 -11.63 -9.89 -9.65
CA CYS A 117 -10.85 -8.67 -9.71
C CYS A 117 -11.09 -7.99 -11.06
N GLN A 118 -11.43 -6.71 -11.01
CA GLN A 118 -11.62 -5.87 -12.19
C GLN A 118 -10.66 -4.70 -12.13
N PHE A 119 -10.19 -4.25 -13.29
CA PHE A 119 -9.34 -3.08 -13.37
C PHE A 119 -10.10 -1.83 -12.94
N CYS A 120 -9.40 -0.96 -12.21
CA CYS A 120 -9.91 0.36 -11.87
C CYS A 120 -10.27 1.13 -13.14
N PRO A 121 -11.49 1.68 -13.26
CA PRO A 121 -11.89 2.43 -14.44
C PRO A 121 -11.05 3.69 -14.62
N ARG A 122 -11.12 4.30 -15.82
CA ARG A 122 -10.47 5.58 -16.08
C ARG A 122 -10.85 6.65 -15.07
N GLY A 123 -9.88 7.48 -14.71
CA GLY A 123 -10.03 8.53 -13.69
C GLY A 123 -9.94 7.99 -12.26
N THR A 124 -9.57 6.72 -12.09
CA THR A 124 -9.35 6.10 -10.79
C THR A 124 -8.08 5.26 -10.78
N PHE A 125 -7.48 5.09 -9.60
CA PHE A 125 -6.29 4.28 -9.38
C PHE A 125 -6.42 3.44 -8.11
N GLN A 126 -5.57 2.42 -7.97
CA GLN A 126 -5.46 1.66 -6.74
C GLN A 126 -4.04 1.16 -6.52
N ASP A 127 -3.41 1.60 -5.44
CA ASP A 127 -2.02 1.29 -5.05
C ASP A 127 -1.93 0.17 -4.01
N GLU A 128 -3.05 -0.20 -3.37
CA GLU A 128 -3.12 -1.23 -2.36
C GLU A 128 -3.80 -2.51 -2.87
N GLU A 129 -3.42 -3.65 -2.31
CA GLU A 129 -4.07 -4.93 -2.60
C GLU A 129 -5.36 -5.10 -1.77
N ILE A 130 -6.25 -6.00 -2.22
CA ILE A 130 -7.45 -6.41 -1.46
C ILE A 130 -8.45 -5.25 -1.26
N GLN A 131 -8.49 -4.33 -2.23
CA GLN A 131 -9.39 -3.19 -2.19
C GLN A 131 -10.70 -3.50 -2.92
N THR A 132 -11.80 -2.91 -2.47
CA THR A 132 -13.13 -3.05 -3.08
C THR A 132 -13.56 -1.80 -3.85
N VAL A 133 -12.80 -0.72 -3.73
CA VAL A 133 -13.07 0.59 -4.34
C VAL A 133 -11.75 1.16 -4.84
N CYS A 134 -11.79 1.80 -6.01
CA CYS A 134 -10.64 2.54 -6.56
C CYS A 134 -10.64 3.99 -6.06
N LYS A 135 -9.46 4.52 -5.80
CA LYS A 135 -9.24 5.91 -5.39
C LYS A 135 -9.45 6.82 -6.62
N LEU A 136 -10.16 7.93 -6.43
CA LEU A 136 -10.38 8.91 -7.52
C LEU A 136 -9.10 9.69 -7.81
N CYS A 137 -8.89 10.03 -9.07
CA CYS A 137 -7.90 11.04 -9.43
C CYS A 137 -8.26 12.41 -8.85
N PRO A 138 -7.26 13.30 -8.66
CA PRO A 138 -7.50 14.70 -8.31
C PRO A 138 -8.42 15.42 -9.31
N THR A 139 -8.95 16.57 -8.91
CA THR A 139 -9.77 17.43 -9.79
C THR A 139 -8.99 17.77 -11.06
N ASP A 140 -9.67 17.79 -12.20
CA ASP A 140 -9.10 18.05 -13.52
C ASP A 140 -7.97 17.09 -13.91
N HIS A 141 -7.95 15.89 -13.33
CA HIS A 141 -7.02 14.82 -13.69
C HIS A 141 -7.76 13.54 -14.07
N THR A 142 -7.16 12.76 -14.97
CA THR A 142 -7.65 11.44 -15.36
C THR A 142 -6.50 10.47 -15.60
N THR A 143 -6.78 9.18 -15.64
CA THR A 143 -5.77 8.17 -15.98
C THR A 143 -5.77 7.90 -17.47
N ALA A 144 -4.58 7.69 -18.05
CA ALA A 144 -4.47 7.37 -19.47
C ALA A 144 -5.23 6.09 -19.85
N ALA A 145 -5.25 5.10 -18.97
CA ALA A 145 -5.99 3.86 -19.16
C ALA A 145 -6.64 3.38 -17.86
N GLN A 146 -7.47 2.34 -17.98
CA GLN A 146 -7.89 1.57 -16.81
C GLN A 146 -6.69 0.89 -16.14
N GLY A 147 -6.82 0.57 -14.86
CA GLY A 147 -5.83 -0.19 -14.13
C GLY A 147 -4.64 0.62 -13.61
N ALA A 148 -4.81 1.93 -13.41
CA ALA A 148 -3.77 2.75 -12.80
C ALA A 148 -3.46 2.26 -11.38
N THR A 149 -2.19 2.09 -11.09
CA THR A 149 -1.65 1.55 -9.84
C THR A 149 -1.22 2.63 -8.86
N GLN A 150 -1.21 3.90 -9.26
CA GLN A 150 -0.68 5.00 -8.44
C GLN A 150 -1.26 6.36 -8.85
N ALA A 151 -1.27 7.30 -7.91
CA ALA A 151 -1.78 8.66 -8.14
C ALA A 151 -1.01 9.44 -9.21
N SER A 152 0.28 9.16 -9.41
CA SER A 152 1.08 9.83 -10.46
C SER A 152 0.78 9.37 -11.89
N GLN A 153 -0.13 8.40 -12.05
CA GLN A 153 -0.72 8.06 -13.34
C GLN A 153 -2.03 8.81 -13.60
N CYS A 154 -2.44 9.70 -12.69
CA CYS A 154 -3.44 10.72 -12.95
C CYS A 154 -2.74 11.92 -13.59
N TYR A 155 -3.09 12.21 -14.83
CA TYR A 155 -2.58 13.33 -15.59
C TYR A 155 -3.62 14.41 -15.72
N SER A 156 -3.21 15.68 -15.73
CA SER A 156 -4.13 16.78 -15.97
C SER A 156 -4.81 16.65 -17.33
N THR A 157 -6.13 16.86 -17.34
CA THR A 157 -6.95 16.94 -18.55
C THR A 157 -6.80 18.28 -19.28
N ASN A 158 -6.17 19.28 -18.63
CA ASN A 158 -5.84 20.55 -19.25
C ASN A 158 -4.65 21.18 -18.54
N GLN A 159 -3.45 21.03 -19.11
CA GLN A 159 -2.21 21.39 -18.41
C GLN A 159 -2.08 22.91 -18.27
N CYS A 160 -2.69 23.67 -19.20
CA CYS A 160 -2.75 25.13 -19.14
C CYS A 160 -3.66 25.65 -18.02
N ALA A 161 -4.75 24.95 -17.70
CA ALA A 161 -5.70 25.32 -16.65
C ALA A 161 -5.19 24.91 -15.28
N THR A 162 -4.52 23.75 -15.18
CA THR A 162 -3.89 23.29 -13.94
C THR A 162 -2.56 23.98 -13.64
N GLY A 163 -1.96 24.66 -14.63
CA GLY A 163 -0.64 25.30 -14.51
C GLY A 163 0.49 24.29 -14.40
N GLU A 164 0.29 23.09 -14.95
CA GLU A 164 1.29 22.03 -15.04
C GLU A 164 2.12 22.13 -16.34
N ASP A 165 1.87 23.15 -17.14
CA ASP A 165 2.69 23.51 -18.29
C ASP A 165 4.02 24.16 -17.87
N ASP A 166 5.04 24.00 -18.72
CA ASP A 166 6.35 24.62 -18.55
C ASP A 166 6.53 25.88 -19.43
N CYS A 167 5.43 26.49 -19.87
CA CYS A 167 5.50 27.62 -20.78
C CYS A 167 6.19 28.82 -20.14
N SER A 168 6.91 29.57 -20.98
CA SER A 168 7.49 30.84 -20.55
C SER A 168 6.37 31.76 -20.06
N TRP A 169 6.64 32.59 -19.06
CA TRP A 169 5.71 33.66 -18.67
C TRP A 169 5.37 34.63 -19.83
N HIS A 170 6.27 34.73 -20.81
CA HIS A 170 6.10 35.45 -22.07
C HIS A 170 5.48 34.60 -23.20
N ALA A 171 4.95 33.42 -22.90
CA ALA A 171 4.22 32.57 -23.84
C ALA A 171 2.76 32.42 -23.42
N VAL A 172 1.96 31.94 -24.36
CA VAL A 172 0.60 31.48 -24.16
C VAL A 172 0.64 29.96 -24.21
N CYS A 173 0.08 29.31 -23.19
CA CYS A 173 -0.18 27.88 -23.19
C CYS A 173 -1.44 27.61 -24.01
N ILE A 174 -1.38 26.62 -24.90
CA ILE A 174 -2.48 26.15 -25.72
C ILE A 174 -2.64 24.67 -25.43
N ASP A 175 -3.74 24.31 -24.79
CA ASP A 175 -4.12 22.92 -24.53
C ASP A 175 -4.43 22.22 -25.86
N LEU A 176 -3.84 21.05 -26.09
CA LEU A 176 -4.05 20.27 -27.31
C LEU A 176 -4.88 19.02 -26.97
N PRO A 177 -5.62 18.46 -27.94
CA PRO A 177 -6.32 17.20 -27.71
C PRO A 177 -5.34 16.09 -27.34
N ASP A 178 -5.69 15.31 -26.31
CA ASP A 178 -4.92 14.14 -25.91
C ASP A 178 -4.96 13.06 -27.01
N GLU A 179 -3.81 12.69 -27.56
CA GLU A 179 -3.70 11.59 -28.53
C GLU A 179 -3.25 10.31 -27.82
N ASN A 180 -4.02 9.21 -28.01
CA ASN A 180 -3.78 7.93 -27.33
C ASN A 180 -3.63 8.07 -25.81
N ASP A 181 -4.41 9.00 -25.23
CA ASP A 181 -4.42 9.30 -23.81
C ASP A 181 -3.07 9.80 -23.28
N ILE A 182 -2.29 10.44 -24.15
CA ILE A 182 -1.08 11.19 -23.81
C ILE A 182 -1.46 12.68 -23.71
N PRO A 183 -1.40 13.26 -22.51
CA PRO A 183 -1.59 14.70 -22.28
C PRO A 183 -0.71 15.55 -23.21
N SER A 184 -1.29 16.55 -23.87
CA SER A 184 -0.54 17.40 -24.81
C SER A 184 -0.90 18.88 -24.71
N TYR A 185 0.12 19.73 -24.77
CA TYR A 185 -0.04 21.18 -24.86
C TYR A 185 1.09 21.80 -25.69
N GLN A 186 0.90 23.05 -26.10
CA GLN A 186 1.88 23.82 -26.85
C GLN A 186 2.08 25.22 -26.24
N CYS A 187 3.35 25.58 -26.06
CA CYS A 187 3.74 26.94 -25.67
C CYS A 187 4.05 27.80 -26.90
N LYS A 188 3.40 28.95 -27.02
CA LYS A 188 3.65 29.91 -28.11
C LYS A 188 4.03 31.28 -27.57
N CYS A 189 5.22 31.79 -27.92
CA CYS A 189 5.65 33.12 -27.48
C CYS A 189 4.64 34.21 -27.85
N LYS A 190 4.37 35.11 -26.91
CA LYS A 190 3.53 36.30 -27.11
C LYS A 190 4.16 37.22 -28.17
N PRO A 191 3.35 38.05 -28.86
CA PRO A 191 3.87 39.02 -29.82
C PRO A 191 4.99 39.88 -29.24
N GLY A 192 6.08 40.07 -29.99
CA GLY A 192 7.28 40.82 -29.54
C GLY A 192 8.38 39.97 -28.90
N TYR A 193 8.10 38.69 -28.62
CA TYR A 193 9.06 37.73 -28.08
C TYR A 193 9.37 36.62 -29.09
N LYS A 194 10.60 36.11 -29.08
CA LYS A 194 11.05 34.99 -29.91
C LYS A 194 11.67 33.90 -29.04
N GLY A 195 11.53 32.66 -29.48
CA GLY A 195 12.07 31.48 -28.80
C GLY A 195 11.22 30.23 -29.05
N ASN A 196 11.37 29.23 -28.19
CA ASN A 196 10.72 27.91 -28.33
C ASN A 196 9.40 27.78 -27.55
N GLY A 197 8.89 28.86 -26.95
CA GLY A 197 7.67 28.84 -26.14
C GLY A 197 7.93 28.66 -24.65
N THR A 198 8.88 27.82 -24.24
CA THR A 198 9.29 27.68 -22.82
C THR A 198 10.33 28.73 -22.41
N HIS A 199 11.11 29.21 -23.39
CA HIS A 199 12.00 30.35 -23.27
C HIS A 199 11.68 31.37 -24.35
N CYS A 200 11.09 32.50 -23.95
CA CYS A 200 10.74 33.59 -24.86
C CYS A 200 11.50 34.86 -24.45
N GLN A 201 12.40 35.32 -25.33
CA GLN A 201 13.21 36.52 -25.14
C GLN A 201 12.69 37.66 -26.00
N GLY A 202 12.61 38.85 -25.41
CA GLY A 202 12.19 40.06 -26.10
C GLY A 202 13.30 40.55 -27.02
N ASN A 203 12.95 41.05 -28.19
CA ASN A 203 13.90 41.78 -29.02
C ASN A 203 14.20 43.11 -28.30
N THR A 204 15.41 43.27 -27.76
CA THR A 204 15.88 44.56 -27.18
C THR A 204 15.94 45.71 -28.20
N SER A 205 15.54 45.47 -29.45
CA SER A 205 15.48 46.42 -30.55
C SER A 205 14.15 47.19 -30.68
N PHE A 206 13.15 46.95 -29.82
CA PHE A 206 11.90 47.73 -29.75
C PHE A 206 11.63 48.33 -28.36
N LEU A 207 12.67 48.75 -27.64
CA LEU A 207 12.46 49.82 -26.66
C LEU A 207 12.20 51.10 -27.47
N PRO A 208 11.02 51.75 -27.39
CA PRO A 208 11.01 53.18 -27.66
C PRO A 208 12.04 53.78 -26.70
N GLN A 209 12.96 54.59 -27.24
CA GLN A 209 13.90 55.33 -26.42
C GLN A 209 13.12 56.26 -25.48
N VAL A 210 12.69 55.76 -24.32
CA VAL A 210 12.24 56.61 -23.23
C VAL A 210 13.46 56.84 -22.34
N VAL A 211 14.20 57.88 -22.75
CA VAL A 211 14.94 58.82 -21.91
C VAL A 211 15.91 58.19 -20.89
N LYS A 212 17.21 58.36 -21.16
CA LYS A 212 18.23 58.49 -20.10
C LYS A 212 17.75 59.53 -19.08
N ARG A 213 17.16 59.11 -17.96
CA ARG A 213 17.26 59.89 -16.72
C ARG A 213 18.46 59.37 -15.96
N ARG A 214 19.58 60.08 -16.10
CA ARG A 214 20.57 60.15 -15.03
C ARG A 214 19.83 60.65 -13.79
N GLN A 215 19.74 59.83 -12.76
CA GLN A 215 19.70 60.33 -11.40
C GLN A 215 20.99 59.85 -10.73
N LEU A 216 21.96 60.77 -10.72
CA LEU A 216 23.05 60.75 -9.78
C LEU A 216 22.47 60.93 -8.37
N LEU A 217 22.97 60.10 -7.45
CA LEU A 217 23.17 60.30 -6.01
C LEU A 217 22.18 61.16 -5.20
N SER A 218 21.69 60.59 -4.10
CA SER A 218 22.06 61.09 -2.77
C SER A 218 21.92 59.99 -1.70
N CYS A 219 23.06 59.63 -1.13
CA CYS A 219 23.20 59.14 0.24
C CYS A 219 22.94 60.32 1.22
N GLU A 220 22.78 59.98 2.51
CA GLU A 220 22.62 60.83 3.71
C GLU A 220 21.17 61.27 4.01
N GLN A 221 20.63 61.16 5.24
CA GLN A 221 21.20 60.93 6.59
C GLN A 221 20.60 59.71 7.30
#